data_AF-A0A9D8DD84-F1
#
_entry.id   AF-A0A9D8DD84-F1
#
_cell.length_a   1.000
_cell.length_b   1.000
_cell.length_c   1.000
_cell.angle_alpha   90.00
_cell.angle_beta   90.00
_cell.angle_gamma   90.00
#
_symmetry.space_group_name_H-M   'P 1'
#
loop_
_entity.id
_entity.type
_entity.pdbx_description
1 polymer ?
#
loop_
_entity_poly.entity_id
_entity_poly.type
_entity_poly.pdbx_seq_one_letter_code
_entity_poly.pdbx_strand_id
1 'polypeptide(L)'
;MLAAGAAWCGVASAQSGISGSQSQVLFATSVGGGFQSAQSANYQSLGSLGAPAELAAGVEWSLRPATVWTGTSFAPAGPLVFSTFPAHADRAGGVSASVIGFGFTALGAGPLTVALLGQSTPASVIASNSLALFNVPAGVGALGNPLGRGDIVVQNQLGSASAADAFTYTPAVVAEGPLCLGQPAPIAFLLPPASFYALAVGGSIPGVGLPVPPLQGSLELLSPVILVSGLKFTVAGAATFPAPIQNDPGLIGVQFELQALSLINLDPLGGTFTNRLVVTIES
;
A
#
# COMPACT_ATOMS: atom_id res chain seq x y z
N MET A 1 -44.59 35.38 0.45
CA MET A 1 -44.72 33.92 0.16
C MET A 1 -43.66 33.59 -0.88
N LEU A 2 -42.44 33.29 -0.44
CA LEU A 2 -41.29 32.90 -1.26
C LEU A 2 -40.43 32.04 -0.35
N ALA A 3 -40.44 30.72 -0.57
CA ALA A 3 -39.65 29.76 0.17
C ALA A 3 -38.34 29.49 -0.60
N ALA A 4 -37.21 29.73 0.05
CA ALA A 4 -35.89 29.32 -0.42
C ALA A 4 -35.65 27.86 0.01
N GLY A 5 -35.43 26.98 -0.97
CA GLY A 5 -34.99 25.61 -0.73
C GLY A 5 -33.49 25.56 -0.49
N ALA A 6 -33.09 25.41 0.76
CA ALA A 6 -31.72 25.02 1.11
C ALA A 6 -31.58 23.51 0.88
N ALA A 7 -30.66 23.11 0.00
CA ALA A 7 -30.24 21.72 -0.15
C ALA A 7 -29.50 21.29 1.12
N TRP A 8 -30.06 20.31 1.82
CA TRP A 8 -29.43 19.66 2.97
C TRP A 8 -28.34 18.71 2.48
N CYS A 9 -27.07 19.08 2.64
CA CYS A 9 -26.01 18.10 2.79
C CYS A 9 -26.08 17.60 4.23
N GLY A 10 -26.27 16.29 4.41
CA GLY A 10 -26.31 15.67 5.73
C GLY A 10 -25.07 16.02 6.54
N VAL A 11 -25.28 16.56 7.73
CA VAL A 11 -24.24 16.70 8.75
C VAL A 11 -23.92 15.28 9.22
N ALA A 12 -22.80 14.73 8.75
CA ALA A 12 -22.28 13.49 9.29
C ALA A 12 -21.89 13.73 10.75
N SER A 13 -22.52 12.95 11.63
CA SER A 13 -22.25 12.89 13.05
C SER A 13 -20.81 12.44 13.30
N ALA A 14 -20.21 13.01 14.35
CA ALA A 14 -18.89 12.64 14.84
C ALA A 14 -18.87 11.16 15.25
N GLN A 15 -18.27 10.32 14.41
CA GLN A 15 -17.85 8.98 14.80
C GLN A 15 -16.36 9.06 15.15
N SER A 16 -16.09 8.96 16.45
CA SER A 16 -14.76 8.91 17.02
C SER A 16 -13.94 7.75 16.44
N GLY A 17 -12.83 8.10 15.80
CA GLY A 17 -11.53 7.44 15.95
C GLY A 17 -11.42 5.98 15.53
N ILE A 18 -11.11 5.78 14.24
CA ILE A 18 -10.15 4.84 13.63
C ILE A 18 -10.70 4.52 12.23
N SER A 19 -10.44 5.43 11.29
CA SER A 19 -10.58 5.18 9.86
C SER A 19 -9.31 4.50 9.39
N GLY A 20 -9.40 3.20 9.19
CA GLY A 20 -8.30 2.34 8.76
C GLY A 20 -8.59 0.93 9.24
N SER A 21 -9.33 0.17 8.45
CA SER A 21 -9.48 -1.27 8.71
C SER A 21 -8.15 -1.94 8.38
N GLN A 22 -7.20 -1.90 9.31
CA GLN A 22 -6.05 -2.80 9.23
C GLN A 22 -6.56 -4.19 9.57
N SER A 23 -6.80 -5.00 8.54
CA SER A 23 -7.08 -6.41 8.73
C SER A 23 -5.79 -7.10 9.17
N GLN A 24 -5.67 -7.36 10.48
CA GLN A 24 -4.62 -8.20 11.02
C GLN A 24 -5.18 -9.61 11.19
N VAL A 25 -4.57 -10.58 10.49
CA VAL A 25 -4.89 -12.00 10.65
C VAL A 25 -4.00 -12.56 11.75
N LEU A 26 -4.60 -12.97 12.86
CA LEU A 26 -3.90 -13.64 13.95
C LEU A 26 -4.17 -15.15 13.86
N PHE A 27 -3.12 -15.96 13.78
CA PHE A 27 -3.24 -17.42 13.80
C PHE A 27 -3.21 -17.91 15.25
N ALA A 28 -4.35 -18.37 15.76
CA ALA A 28 -4.44 -19.04 17.05
C ALA A 28 -4.58 -20.55 16.84
N THR A 29 -3.92 -21.34 17.68
CA THR A 29 -4.05 -22.82 17.68
C THR A 29 -5.42 -23.29 18.18
N SER A 30 -6.19 -22.41 18.85
CA SER A 30 -7.60 -22.59 19.20
C SER A 30 -8.23 -21.26 19.61
N VAL A 31 -9.53 -21.04 19.32
CA VAL A 31 -10.29 -19.84 19.73
C VAL A 31 -11.58 -20.27 20.45
N GLY A 32 -11.92 -19.64 21.59
CA GLY A 32 -13.11 -19.92 22.41
C GLY A 32 -13.93 -18.68 22.83
N GLY A 33 -15.25 -18.88 23.05
CA GLY A 33 -16.33 -18.01 23.66
C GLY A 33 -17.11 -16.87 22.95
N GLY A 34 -18.34 -17.07 22.41
CA GLY A 34 -19.26 -15.99 21.93
C GLY A 34 -20.23 -16.34 20.78
N PHE A 35 -21.54 -16.09 20.93
CA PHE A 35 -22.55 -16.32 19.87
C PHE A 35 -22.94 -15.01 19.19
N GLN A 36 -22.86 -14.91 17.86
CA GLN A 36 -23.56 -13.90 17.06
C GLN A 36 -23.96 -14.47 15.70
N SER A 37 -25.13 -14.06 15.18
CA SER A 37 -25.58 -14.39 13.83
C SER A 37 -25.55 -13.15 12.94
N ALA A 38 -24.96 -13.27 11.75
CA ALA A 38 -25.08 -12.26 10.70
C ALA A 38 -25.74 -12.89 9.47
N GLN A 39 -26.62 -12.13 8.81
CA GLN A 39 -27.32 -12.57 7.61
C GLN A 39 -27.05 -11.60 6.45
N SER A 40 -26.87 -12.16 5.24
CA SER A 40 -26.97 -11.44 3.98
C SER A 40 -27.81 -12.24 2.98
N ALA A 41 -28.23 -11.62 1.87
CA ALA A 41 -29.12 -12.24 0.87
C ALA A 41 -28.62 -13.58 0.29
N ASN A 42 -27.31 -13.86 0.38
CA ASN A 42 -26.69 -15.07 -0.17
C ASN A 42 -26.04 -15.99 0.87
N TYR A 43 -25.96 -15.59 2.16
CA TYR A 43 -25.24 -16.36 3.18
C TYR A 43 -25.83 -16.16 4.58
N GLN A 44 -26.00 -17.26 5.32
CA GLN A 44 -26.38 -17.29 6.73
C GLN A 44 -25.22 -17.81 7.56
N SER A 45 -24.85 -17.11 8.65
CA SER A 45 -23.90 -17.63 9.64
C SER A 45 -24.56 -17.83 11.00
N LEU A 46 -24.28 -18.98 11.63
CA LEU A 46 -24.60 -19.30 13.02
C LEU A 46 -23.33 -19.87 13.65
N GLY A 47 -22.86 -19.27 14.75
CA GLY A 47 -21.73 -19.81 15.50
C GLY A 47 -21.71 -19.33 16.94
N SER A 48 -21.47 -20.26 17.87
CA SER A 48 -20.96 -20.03 19.22
C SER A 48 -19.44 -20.16 19.20
N LEU A 49 -18.76 -19.37 20.01
CA LEU A 49 -17.53 -19.81 20.62
C LEU A 49 -17.75 -20.29 22.09
N GLY A 50 -16.90 -21.19 22.62
CA GLY A 50 -17.12 -21.92 23.89
C GLY A 50 -16.37 -21.59 25.23
N ALA A 51 -15.71 -20.45 25.48
CA ALA A 51 -15.15 -20.06 26.81
C ALA A 51 -14.71 -18.57 26.89
N PRO A 52 -14.79 -17.86 28.05
CA PRO A 52 -14.48 -16.42 28.15
C PRO A 52 -13.02 -16.10 27.79
N ALA A 53 -12.82 -15.18 26.84
CA ALA A 53 -11.50 -14.63 26.53
C ALA A 53 -11.17 -13.50 27.51
N GLU A 54 -10.04 -13.61 28.20
CA GLU A 54 -9.53 -12.54 29.06
C GLU A 54 -9.12 -11.36 28.16
N LEU A 55 -9.72 -10.19 28.39
CA LEU A 55 -9.39 -8.97 27.67
C LEU A 55 -7.98 -8.53 28.05
N ALA A 56 -7.01 -8.78 27.18
CA ALA A 56 -5.80 -7.98 27.16
C ALA A 56 -6.13 -6.68 26.40
N ALA A 57 -6.08 -5.54 27.09
CA ALA A 57 -6.28 -4.22 26.50
C ALA A 57 -5.18 -3.27 26.99
N GLY A 58 -4.58 -2.53 26.06
CA GLY A 58 -3.69 -1.41 26.35
C GLY A 58 -4.31 -0.10 25.86
N VAL A 59 -3.70 1.03 26.20
CA VAL A 59 -4.19 2.37 25.80
C VAL A 59 -4.21 2.55 24.27
N GLU A 60 -3.47 1.71 23.53
CA GLU A 60 -3.26 1.79 22.09
C GLU A 60 -3.82 0.59 21.30
N TRP A 61 -4.37 -0.44 21.96
CA TRP A 61 -4.89 -1.63 21.28
C TRP A 61 -6.01 -2.32 22.06
N SER A 62 -7.00 -2.79 21.31
CA SER A 62 -8.16 -3.54 21.81
C SER A 62 -8.31 -4.80 20.98
N LEU A 63 -8.28 -5.97 21.63
CA LEU A 63 -8.70 -7.23 21.04
C LEU A 63 -10.23 -7.28 21.08
N ARG A 64 -10.88 -7.23 19.92
CA ARG A 64 -12.32 -7.48 19.79
C ARG A 64 -12.54 -8.91 19.32
N PRO A 65 -13.56 -9.64 19.83
CA PRO A 65 -13.83 -10.99 19.39
C PRO A 65 -14.13 -11.01 17.89
N ALA A 66 -13.25 -11.65 17.12
CA ALA A 66 -13.40 -11.86 15.69
C ALA A 66 -14.34 -13.05 15.43
N THR A 67 -15.09 -12.99 14.34
CA THR A 67 -15.90 -14.11 13.85
C THR A 67 -14.98 -15.28 13.50
N VAL A 68 -15.09 -16.39 14.22
CA VAL A 68 -14.37 -17.62 13.89
C VAL A 68 -15.13 -18.33 12.78
N TRP A 69 -14.46 -18.52 11.64
CA TRP A 69 -14.97 -19.31 10.53
C TRP A 69 -14.78 -20.80 10.85
N THR A 70 -15.83 -21.49 11.28
CA THR A 70 -15.82 -22.96 11.53
C THR A 70 -16.51 -23.78 10.43
N GLY A 71 -16.71 -23.20 9.23
CA GLY A 71 -17.06 -23.97 8.04
C GLY A 71 -15.87 -24.84 7.60
N THR A 72 -16.04 -26.15 7.55
CA THR A 72 -15.04 -27.18 7.17
C THR A 72 -14.61 -27.16 5.70
N SER A 73 -14.75 -26.05 4.98
CA SER A 73 -14.48 -26.01 3.53
C SER A 73 -13.75 -24.76 3.03
N PHE A 74 -13.02 -24.03 3.89
CA PHE A 74 -12.05 -23.06 3.38
C PHE A 74 -10.81 -23.78 2.84
N ALA A 75 -10.95 -24.34 1.64
CA ALA A 75 -9.91 -24.96 0.85
C ALA A 75 -9.84 -24.23 -0.50
N PRO A 76 -9.27 -23.01 -0.54
CA PRO A 76 -9.09 -22.31 -1.80
C PRO A 76 -8.29 -23.20 -2.76
N ALA A 77 -8.68 -23.18 -4.03
CA ALA A 77 -8.07 -24.03 -5.06
C ALA A 77 -6.59 -23.69 -5.32
N GLY A 78 -6.10 -22.54 -4.83
CA GLY A 78 -4.73 -22.06 -4.94
C GLY A 78 -4.33 -21.21 -3.73
N PRO A 79 -3.16 -20.56 -3.78
CA PRO A 79 -2.69 -19.72 -2.69
C PRO A 79 -3.56 -18.47 -2.57
N LEU A 80 -3.51 -17.85 -1.39
CA LEU A 80 -4.03 -16.51 -1.13
C LEU A 80 -2.88 -15.64 -0.62
N VAL A 81 -2.92 -14.35 -0.90
CA VAL A 81 -2.00 -13.36 -0.37
C VAL A 81 -2.79 -12.19 0.18
N PHE A 82 -2.37 -11.69 1.34
CA PHE A 82 -2.99 -10.58 2.03
C PHE A 82 -2.06 -9.37 2.08
N SER A 83 -0.79 -9.58 2.44
CA SER A 83 0.18 -8.51 2.63
C SER A 83 1.62 -9.01 2.69
N THR A 84 2.55 -8.07 2.85
CA THR A 84 3.95 -8.35 3.21
C THR A 84 4.39 -7.58 4.44
N PHE A 85 5.46 -8.08 5.07
CA PHE A 85 6.13 -7.41 6.17
C PHE A 85 7.66 -7.49 6.02
N PRO A 86 8.38 -6.35 5.99
CA PRO A 86 7.84 -4.99 5.93
C PRO A 86 7.07 -4.75 4.61
N ALA A 87 6.12 -3.82 4.62
CA ALA A 87 5.33 -3.45 3.43
C ALA A 87 6.11 -2.57 2.43
N HIS A 88 7.37 -2.27 2.73
CA HIS A 88 8.25 -1.50 1.87
C HIS A 88 9.71 -1.90 2.09
N ALA A 89 10.53 -1.69 1.07
CA ALA A 89 11.98 -1.86 1.15
C ALA A 89 12.69 -0.92 0.17
N ASP A 90 13.99 -0.72 0.39
CA ASP A 90 14.83 0.00 -0.56
C ASP A 90 14.84 -0.69 -1.93
N ARG A 91 14.81 0.12 -3.00
CA ARG A 91 14.87 -0.35 -4.39
C ARG A 91 16.04 -1.26 -4.73
N ALA A 92 17.15 -1.21 -3.99
CA ALA A 92 18.27 -2.11 -4.18
C ALA A 92 17.91 -3.57 -3.87
N GLY A 93 16.86 -3.81 -3.08
CA GLY A 93 16.46 -5.14 -2.63
C GLY A 93 17.46 -5.75 -1.66
N GLY A 94 17.51 -7.08 -1.62
CA GLY A 94 18.42 -7.87 -0.80
C GLY A 94 18.01 -8.05 0.67
N VAL A 95 17.01 -7.30 1.14
CA VAL A 95 16.46 -7.48 2.48
C VAL A 95 15.50 -8.68 2.55
N SER A 96 15.44 -9.34 3.71
CA SER A 96 14.45 -10.38 3.96
C SER A 96 13.09 -9.76 4.26
N ALA A 97 12.04 -10.28 3.62
CA ALA A 97 10.65 -9.93 3.89
C ALA A 97 9.80 -11.19 4.05
N SER A 98 8.63 -11.02 4.65
CA SER A 98 7.62 -12.07 4.80
C SER A 98 6.42 -11.77 3.92
N VAL A 99 5.86 -12.78 3.26
CA VAL A 99 4.53 -12.72 2.66
C VAL A 99 3.54 -13.43 3.56
N ILE A 100 2.39 -12.79 3.78
CA ILE A 100 1.32 -13.25 4.65
C ILE A 100 0.13 -13.66 3.77
N GLY A 101 -0.36 -14.88 3.95
CA GLY A 101 -1.35 -15.47 3.06
C GLY A 101 -1.92 -16.78 3.57
N PHE A 102 -2.33 -17.65 2.64
CA PHE A 102 -2.77 -19.02 2.94
C PHE A 102 -2.51 -19.95 1.75
N GLY A 103 -2.40 -21.26 1.97
CA GLY A 103 -2.25 -22.25 0.90
C GLY A 103 -0.80 -22.39 0.40
N PHE A 104 0.19 -21.92 1.16
CA PHE A 104 1.60 -22.00 0.79
C PHE A 104 2.16 -23.42 0.88
N THR A 105 1.60 -24.26 1.75
CA THR A 105 1.99 -25.66 1.95
C THR A 105 0.83 -26.62 1.73
N ALA A 106 -0.19 -26.22 0.95
CA ALA A 106 -1.29 -27.10 0.60
C ALA A 106 -0.76 -28.36 -0.13
N LEU A 107 -1.47 -29.48 0.00
CA LEU A 107 -1.06 -30.72 -0.67
C LEU A 107 -0.99 -30.49 -2.19
N GLY A 108 0.17 -30.72 -2.79
CA GLY A 108 0.40 -30.44 -4.21
C GLY A 108 0.74 -28.98 -4.54
N ALA A 109 0.98 -28.11 -3.54
CA ALA A 109 1.40 -26.72 -3.77
C ALA A 109 2.74 -26.61 -4.51
N GLY A 110 3.69 -27.50 -4.23
CA GLY A 110 5.04 -27.38 -4.78
C GLY A 110 5.76 -26.10 -4.29
N PRO A 111 6.77 -25.62 -5.02
CA PRO A 111 7.52 -24.42 -4.62
C PRO A 111 6.68 -23.15 -4.76
N LEU A 112 6.86 -22.23 -3.80
CA LEU A 112 6.21 -20.92 -3.77
C LEU A 112 7.14 -19.86 -4.38
N THR A 113 6.62 -19.11 -5.34
CA THR A 113 7.28 -17.92 -5.92
C THR A 113 6.52 -16.67 -5.49
N VAL A 114 7.26 -15.63 -5.12
CA VAL A 114 6.73 -14.30 -4.81
C VAL A 114 7.20 -13.33 -5.88
N ALA A 115 6.30 -12.53 -6.43
CA ALA A 115 6.65 -11.46 -7.35
C ALA A 115 6.20 -10.12 -6.79
N LEU A 116 7.12 -9.15 -6.76
CA LEU A 116 6.88 -7.78 -6.35
C LEU A 116 6.98 -6.88 -7.58
N LEU A 117 5.86 -6.31 -8.03
CA LEU A 117 5.80 -5.46 -9.22
C LEU A 117 6.49 -6.12 -10.45
N GLY A 118 6.24 -7.41 -10.65
CA GLY A 118 6.83 -8.22 -11.73
C GLY A 118 8.24 -8.78 -11.45
N GLN A 119 8.90 -8.35 -10.38
CA GLN A 119 10.20 -8.91 -9.98
C GLN A 119 9.99 -10.19 -9.17
N SER A 120 10.27 -11.34 -9.78
CA SER A 120 10.02 -12.66 -9.18
C SER A 120 11.23 -13.18 -8.38
N THR A 121 10.94 -13.80 -7.25
CA THR A 121 11.92 -14.42 -6.35
C THR A 121 11.29 -15.66 -5.72
N PRO A 122 12.03 -16.78 -5.57
CA PRO A 122 11.52 -17.92 -4.83
C PRO A 122 11.38 -17.57 -3.34
N ALA A 123 10.35 -18.13 -2.68
CA ALA A 123 10.31 -18.12 -1.23
C ALA A 123 11.51 -18.91 -0.68
N SER A 124 12.32 -18.27 0.15
CA SER A 124 13.52 -18.87 0.75
C SER A 124 13.16 -19.88 1.84
N VAL A 125 12.09 -19.60 2.59
CA VAL A 125 11.57 -20.47 3.65
C VAL A 125 10.05 -20.37 3.69
N ILE A 126 9.35 -21.51 3.73
CA ILE A 126 7.91 -21.53 4.01
C ILE A 126 7.75 -21.91 5.48
N ALA A 127 7.53 -20.92 6.34
CA ALA A 127 7.47 -21.10 7.78
C ALA A 127 6.16 -21.81 8.21
N SER A 128 5.07 -21.58 7.48
CA SER A 128 3.78 -22.23 7.69
C SER A 128 2.95 -22.19 6.41
N ASN A 129 1.74 -22.77 6.45
CA ASN A 129 0.77 -22.65 5.36
C ASN A 129 0.33 -21.19 5.08
N SER A 130 0.68 -20.24 5.94
CA SER A 130 0.24 -18.84 5.87
C SER A 130 1.36 -17.80 5.89
N LEU A 131 2.61 -18.24 6.07
CA LEU A 131 3.76 -17.35 6.17
C LEU A 131 4.94 -17.94 5.40
N ALA A 132 5.49 -17.14 4.48
CA ALA A 132 6.73 -17.48 3.78
C ALA A 132 7.69 -16.29 3.79
N LEU A 133 8.97 -16.58 3.96
CA LEU A 133 10.07 -15.63 3.87
C LEU A 133 10.64 -15.64 2.46
N PHE A 134 11.09 -14.49 2.00
CA PHE A 134 11.74 -14.32 0.70
C PHE A 134 12.72 -13.15 0.76
N ASN A 135 13.68 -13.14 -0.18
CA ASN A 135 14.58 -12.00 -0.35
C ASN A 135 13.98 -11.06 -1.39
N VAL A 136 13.77 -9.79 -1.00
CA VAL A 136 13.23 -8.75 -1.88
C VAL A 136 14.19 -8.58 -3.07
N PRO A 137 13.74 -8.77 -4.33
CA PRO A 137 14.57 -8.50 -5.49
C PRO A 137 14.81 -7.00 -5.68
N ALA A 138 15.74 -6.61 -6.55
CA ALA A 138 15.93 -5.21 -6.89
C ALA A 138 14.70 -4.68 -7.64
N GLY A 139 14.13 -3.57 -7.18
CA GLY A 139 12.93 -2.95 -7.72
C GLY A 139 13.22 -1.66 -8.46
N VAL A 140 14.01 -1.75 -9.54
CA VAL A 140 14.44 -0.62 -10.34
C VAL A 140 13.92 -0.75 -11.77
N GLY A 141 13.25 0.30 -12.27
CA GLY A 141 12.76 0.38 -13.65
C GLY A 141 13.87 0.66 -14.67
N ALA A 142 13.51 0.69 -15.96
CA ALA A 142 14.46 0.87 -17.06
C ALA A 142 15.27 2.17 -16.99
N LEU A 143 14.71 3.22 -16.40
CA LEU A 143 15.35 4.53 -16.24
C LEU A 143 16.13 4.67 -14.93
N GLY A 144 16.30 3.57 -14.20
CA GLY A 144 17.05 3.54 -12.95
C GLY A 144 16.28 4.09 -11.75
N ASN A 145 14.98 4.33 -11.85
CA ASN A 145 14.11 4.79 -10.76
C ASN A 145 13.47 3.61 -10.01
N PRO A 146 13.11 3.76 -8.72
CA PRO A 146 12.30 2.77 -8.01
C PRO A 146 11.00 2.45 -8.75
N LEU A 147 10.54 1.19 -8.69
CA LEU A 147 9.25 0.79 -9.27
C LEU A 147 8.04 1.38 -8.51
N GLY A 148 8.24 1.89 -7.29
CA GLY A 148 7.18 2.50 -6.48
C GLY A 148 6.27 1.47 -5.81
N ARG A 149 4.99 1.84 -5.64
CA ARG A 149 3.96 0.99 -5.04
C ARG A 149 3.30 0.11 -6.10
N GLY A 150 2.96 -1.11 -5.72
CA GLY A 150 2.15 -1.98 -6.55
C GLY A 150 1.92 -3.34 -5.94
N ASP A 151 1.47 -4.25 -6.81
CA ASP A 151 0.95 -5.54 -6.41
C ASP A 151 2.04 -6.53 -5.99
N ILE A 152 1.60 -7.43 -5.11
CA ILE A 152 2.33 -8.64 -4.76
C ILE A 152 1.59 -9.80 -5.36
N VAL A 153 2.30 -10.68 -6.05
CA VAL A 153 1.75 -11.91 -6.59
C VAL A 153 2.45 -13.09 -5.93
N VAL A 154 1.68 -14.06 -5.46
CA VAL A 154 2.19 -15.35 -5.03
C VAL A 154 1.74 -16.42 -6.01
N GLN A 155 2.63 -17.35 -6.32
CA GLN A 155 2.35 -18.43 -7.26
C GLN A 155 2.92 -19.75 -6.76
N ASN A 156 2.14 -20.82 -6.91
CA ASN A 156 2.57 -22.19 -6.69
C ASN A 156 1.90 -23.09 -7.77
N GLN A 157 2.02 -24.41 -7.67
CA GLN A 157 1.45 -25.35 -8.65
C GLN A 157 -0.08 -25.37 -8.68
N LEU A 158 -0.73 -24.90 -7.61
CA LEU A 158 -2.18 -24.87 -7.47
C LEU A 158 -2.79 -23.56 -8.01
N GLY A 159 -1.98 -22.53 -8.26
CA GLY A 159 -2.42 -21.29 -8.90
C GLY A 159 -1.64 -20.06 -8.45
N SER A 160 -2.24 -18.90 -8.66
CA SER A 160 -1.69 -17.61 -8.26
C SER A 160 -2.74 -16.73 -7.58
N ALA A 161 -2.30 -15.88 -6.68
CA ALA A 161 -3.12 -14.82 -6.09
C ALA A 161 -2.33 -13.52 -6.02
N SER A 162 -3.04 -12.39 -6.03
CA SER A 162 -2.45 -11.06 -5.90
C SER A 162 -3.08 -10.26 -4.76
N ALA A 163 -2.27 -9.39 -4.15
CA ALA A 163 -2.70 -8.36 -3.22
C ALA A 163 -2.33 -7.01 -3.82
N ALA A 164 -3.35 -6.19 -4.10
CA ALA A 164 -3.19 -4.89 -4.72
C ALA A 164 -2.47 -3.92 -3.77
N ASP A 165 -1.57 -3.10 -4.32
CA ASP A 165 -0.89 -2.01 -3.61
C ASP A 165 -0.19 -2.42 -2.29
N ALA A 166 0.16 -3.69 -2.16
CA ALA A 166 0.60 -4.28 -0.89
C ALA A 166 2.11 -4.13 -0.61
N PHE A 167 2.91 -3.68 -1.59
CA PHE A 167 4.34 -3.43 -1.42
C PHE A 167 4.78 -2.14 -2.07
N THR A 168 5.79 -1.48 -1.50
CA THR A 168 6.41 -0.28 -2.08
C THR A 168 7.93 -0.34 -2.08
N TYR A 169 8.56 -0.13 -3.24
CA TYR A 169 10.00 0.13 -3.35
C TYR A 169 10.30 1.61 -3.08
N THR A 170 11.18 1.89 -2.12
CA THR A 170 11.56 3.25 -1.71
C THR A 170 12.84 3.73 -2.39
N PRO A 171 13.03 5.05 -2.57
CA PRO A 171 12.08 6.12 -2.24
C PRO A 171 10.90 6.19 -3.22
N ALA A 172 9.70 6.50 -2.73
CA ALA A 172 8.48 6.53 -3.54
C ALA A 172 7.62 7.75 -3.26
N VAL A 173 6.89 8.18 -4.29
CA VAL A 173 5.68 9.01 -4.18
C VAL A 173 4.49 8.10 -4.45
N VAL A 174 3.52 8.10 -3.54
CA VAL A 174 2.34 7.24 -3.58
C VAL A 174 1.07 8.06 -3.34
N ALA A 175 -0.05 7.60 -3.89
CA ALA A 175 -1.36 8.06 -3.49
C ALA A 175 -1.93 7.07 -2.46
N GLU A 176 -2.34 7.57 -1.30
CA GLU A 176 -2.94 6.77 -0.23
C GLU A 176 -4.47 6.63 -0.39
N GLY A 177 -5.01 7.14 -1.49
CA GLY A 177 -6.43 7.10 -1.83
C GLY A 177 -6.73 7.89 -3.10
N PRO A 178 -8.01 7.97 -3.50
CA PRO A 178 -8.43 8.72 -4.67
C PRO A 178 -8.23 10.23 -4.47
N LEU A 179 -7.95 10.93 -5.57
CA LEU A 179 -7.83 12.38 -5.59
C LEU A 179 -9.20 13.01 -5.86
N CYS A 180 -9.91 13.43 -4.82
CA CYS A 180 -11.26 13.98 -4.95
C CYS A 180 -11.28 15.52 -4.97
N LEU A 181 -12.23 16.10 -5.71
CA LEU A 181 -12.45 17.55 -5.73
C LEU A 181 -12.70 18.13 -4.33
N GLY A 182 -12.12 19.30 -4.06
CA GLY A 182 -12.28 19.99 -2.79
C GLY A 182 -11.62 19.32 -1.59
N GLN A 183 -10.95 18.17 -1.78
CA GLN A 183 -10.22 17.47 -0.72
C GLN A 183 -8.70 17.69 -0.85
N PRO A 184 -7.95 17.58 0.26
CA PRO A 184 -6.51 17.48 0.20
C PRO A 184 -6.08 16.25 -0.62
N ALA A 185 -5.13 16.42 -1.53
CA ALA A 185 -4.57 15.29 -2.27
C ALA A 185 -3.87 14.32 -1.30
N PRO A 186 -4.21 13.02 -1.30
CA PRO A 186 -3.63 12.04 -0.38
C PRO A 186 -2.25 11.56 -0.86
N ILE A 187 -1.36 12.48 -1.20
CA ILE A 187 -0.01 12.17 -1.69
C ILE A 187 0.95 12.02 -0.51
N ALA A 188 1.62 10.87 -0.45
CA ALA A 188 2.62 10.56 0.56
C ALA A 188 3.99 10.28 -0.08
N PHE A 189 5.03 10.55 0.69
CA PHE A 189 6.41 10.21 0.37
C PHE A 189 6.90 9.13 1.33
N LEU A 190 7.46 8.07 0.76
CA LEU A 190 8.19 7.03 1.50
C LEU A 190 9.65 7.15 1.11
N LEU A 191 10.46 7.70 2.00
CA LEU A 191 11.84 8.13 1.77
C LEU A 191 12.76 7.49 2.81
N PRO A 192 14.09 7.45 2.57
CA PRO A 192 15.04 7.18 3.63
C PRO A 192 14.89 8.17 4.80
N PRO A 193 15.10 7.73 6.06
CA PRO A 193 15.22 8.62 7.19
C PRO A 193 16.28 9.70 6.96
N ALA A 194 16.10 10.87 7.57
CA ALA A 194 17.00 12.02 7.45
C ALA A 194 17.34 12.43 6.00
N SER A 195 16.34 12.51 5.13
CA SER A 195 16.51 12.88 3.72
C SER A 195 15.89 14.24 3.38
N PHE A 196 16.48 14.91 2.39
CA PHE A 196 15.84 16.04 1.72
C PHE A 196 14.97 15.55 0.57
N TYR A 197 13.89 16.27 0.28
CA TYR A 197 13.02 15.95 -0.84
C TYR A 197 12.43 17.17 -1.51
N ALA A 198 12.11 17.04 -2.79
CA ALA A 198 11.35 18.04 -3.55
C ALA A 198 10.42 17.35 -4.54
N LEU A 199 9.13 17.69 -4.51
CA LEU A 199 8.12 17.19 -5.42
C LEU A 199 8.02 18.08 -6.66
N ALA A 200 8.00 17.43 -7.82
CA ALA A 200 7.73 18.04 -9.11
C ALA A 200 6.43 17.48 -9.71
N VAL A 201 5.75 18.35 -10.47
CA VAL A 201 4.67 17.99 -11.39
C VAL A 201 5.13 18.31 -12.81
N GLY A 202 4.75 17.48 -13.78
CA GLY A 202 5.02 17.76 -15.18
C GLY A 202 4.40 16.77 -16.14
N GLY A 203 4.82 16.82 -17.40
CA GLY A 203 4.52 15.77 -18.38
C GLY A 203 5.76 14.93 -18.68
N SER A 204 5.57 13.64 -18.92
CA SER A 204 6.63 12.71 -19.33
C SER A 204 6.48 12.28 -20.79
N ILE A 205 7.58 11.74 -21.34
CA ILE A 205 7.57 11.05 -22.62
C ILE A 205 7.90 9.58 -22.34
N PRO A 206 7.05 8.62 -22.73
CA PRO A 206 7.29 7.20 -22.44
C PRO A 206 8.67 6.73 -22.89
N GLY A 207 9.41 6.10 -21.98
CA GLY A 207 10.76 5.58 -22.26
C GLY A 207 11.87 6.62 -22.29
N VAL A 208 11.58 7.90 -22.03
CA VAL A 208 12.57 8.98 -21.99
C VAL A 208 12.75 9.46 -20.56
N GLY A 209 14.00 9.49 -20.11
CA GLY A 209 14.41 10.12 -18.86
C GLY A 209 15.69 10.89 -19.06
N LEU A 210 15.89 11.92 -18.23
CA LEU A 210 17.13 12.69 -18.16
C LEU A 210 17.95 12.20 -16.96
N PRO A 211 19.06 11.48 -17.16
CA PRO A 211 19.98 11.16 -16.08
C PRO A 211 20.60 12.43 -15.52
N VAL A 212 20.71 12.55 -14.20
CA VAL A 212 21.29 13.73 -13.53
C VAL A 212 22.40 13.30 -12.56
N PRO A 213 23.61 12.94 -13.03
CA PRO A 213 24.72 12.58 -12.15
C PRO A 213 25.06 13.73 -11.17
N PRO A 214 25.45 13.43 -9.91
CA PRO A 214 25.69 12.10 -9.32
C PRO A 214 24.42 11.39 -8.79
N LEU A 215 23.23 11.93 -9.05
CA LEU A 215 21.98 11.28 -8.63
C LEU A 215 21.79 9.98 -9.41
N GLN A 216 21.26 8.98 -8.72
CA GLN A 216 20.89 7.72 -9.32
C GLN A 216 19.50 7.83 -9.96
N GLY A 217 19.25 7.03 -11.01
CA GLY A 217 17.99 7.11 -11.76
C GLY A 217 17.94 8.30 -12.72
N SER A 218 16.73 8.66 -13.13
CA SER A 218 16.49 9.70 -14.13
C SER A 218 15.28 10.57 -13.79
N LEU A 219 15.34 11.85 -14.14
CA LEU A 219 14.17 12.71 -14.17
C LEU A 219 13.28 12.29 -15.35
N GLU A 220 12.06 11.84 -15.08
CA GLU A 220 11.10 11.40 -16.10
C GLU A 220 10.13 12.51 -16.54
N LEU A 221 9.96 13.54 -15.71
CA LEU A 221 9.18 14.73 -16.04
C LEU A 221 10.03 15.65 -16.91
N LEU A 222 9.54 16.00 -18.11
CA LEU A 222 10.31 16.72 -19.12
C LEU A 222 9.68 18.04 -19.56
N SER A 223 8.35 18.19 -19.53
CA SER A 223 7.71 19.42 -20.02
C SER A 223 6.28 19.67 -19.55
N PRO A 224 5.97 20.87 -19.02
CA PRO A 224 6.87 21.65 -18.16
C PRO A 224 7.21 20.86 -16.88
N VAL A 225 8.31 21.18 -16.22
CA VAL A 225 8.64 20.64 -14.88
C VAL A 225 8.46 21.75 -13.86
N ILE A 226 7.53 21.58 -12.94
CA ILE A 226 7.19 22.57 -11.91
C ILE A 226 7.47 21.96 -10.54
N LEU A 227 8.39 22.57 -9.78
CA LEU A 227 8.62 22.20 -8.39
C LEU A 227 7.50 22.78 -7.51
N VAL A 228 6.71 21.91 -6.88
CA VAL A 228 5.51 22.30 -6.12
C VAL A 228 5.72 22.34 -4.61
N SER A 229 6.72 21.63 -4.08
CA SER A 229 7.00 21.63 -2.63
C SER A 229 8.17 22.51 -2.21
N GLY A 230 9.02 22.95 -3.14
CA GLY A 230 10.39 23.36 -2.82
C GLY A 230 11.22 22.22 -2.20
N LEU A 231 12.44 22.52 -1.76
CA LEU A 231 13.28 21.56 -1.03
C LEU A 231 12.87 21.52 0.45
N LYS A 232 12.56 20.32 0.95
CA LYS A 232 12.15 20.04 2.33
C LYS A 232 13.04 18.97 2.94
N PHE A 233 12.93 18.77 4.26
CA PHE A 233 13.66 17.74 5.00
C PHE A 233 12.69 16.89 5.83
N THR A 234 12.93 15.58 5.93
CA THR A 234 12.20 14.68 6.83
C THR A 234 13.16 13.85 7.67
N VAL A 235 12.90 13.78 8.98
CA VAL A 235 13.67 12.95 9.91
C VAL A 235 13.21 11.49 9.81
N ALA A 236 11.91 11.25 9.77
CA ALA A 236 11.32 9.91 9.83
C ALA A 236 11.35 9.15 8.51
N GLY A 237 11.62 9.82 7.38
CA GLY A 237 11.51 9.22 6.05
C GLY A 237 10.06 9.13 5.56
N ALA A 238 9.09 9.66 6.29
CA ALA A 238 7.72 9.81 5.83
C ALA A 238 7.34 11.30 5.77
N ALA A 239 6.60 11.69 4.74
CA ALA A 239 6.02 13.02 4.60
C ALA A 239 4.72 12.96 3.79
N THR A 240 3.87 13.98 3.90
CA THR A 240 2.66 14.13 3.09
C THR A 240 2.64 15.47 2.37
N PHE A 241 1.94 15.53 1.23
CA PHE A 241 1.72 16.75 0.46
C PHE A 241 0.21 17.07 0.41
N PRO A 242 -0.34 17.78 1.42
CA PRO A 242 -1.77 18.01 1.56
C PRO A 242 -2.25 19.22 0.72
N ALA A 243 -1.83 19.32 -0.55
CA ALA A 243 -2.31 20.41 -1.38
C ALA A 243 -3.81 20.22 -1.70
N PRO A 244 -4.66 21.22 -1.47
CA PRO A 244 -6.08 21.11 -1.77
C PRO A 244 -6.29 21.00 -3.29
N ILE A 245 -7.10 20.03 -3.70
CA ILE A 245 -7.61 19.96 -5.06
C ILE A 245 -8.74 20.98 -5.16
N GLN A 246 -8.63 21.93 -6.07
CA GLN A 246 -9.67 22.94 -6.25
C GLN A 246 -11.01 22.26 -6.55
N ASN A 247 -12.10 22.75 -5.95
CA ASN A 247 -13.45 22.26 -6.22
C ASN A 247 -13.97 22.80 -7.56
N ASP A 248 -13.30 22.40 -8.65
CA ASP A 248 -13.63 22.77 -10.02
C ASP A 248 -14.00 21.49 -10.79
N PRO A 249 -15.26 21.30 -11.21
CA PRO A 249 -15.69 20.15 -12.01
C PRO A 249 -14.89 19.96 -13.31
N GLY A 250 -14.27 21.02 -13.85
CA GLY A 250 -13.40 20.94 -15.03
C GLY A 250 -12.10 20.16 -14.78
N LEU A 251 -11.79 19.84 -13.52
CA LEU A 251 -10.62 19.04 -13.15
C LEU A 251 -10.90 17.53 -13.15
N ILE A 252 -12.15 17.07 -13.23
CA ILE A 252 -12.48 15.64 -13.25
C ILE A 252 -11.83 14.98 -14.47
N GLY A 253 -11.11 13.87 -14.25
CA GLY A 253 -10.40 13.13 -15.30
C GLY A 253 -9.05 13.74 -15.69
N VAL A 254 -8.67 14.90 -15.13
CA VAL A 254 -7.32 15.45 -15.32
C VAL A 254 -6.30 14.53 -14.65
N GLN A 255 -5.24 14.22 -15.39
CA GLN A 255 -4.12 13.43 -14.90
C GLN A 255 -2.96 14.33 -14.47
N PHE A 256 -2.38 14.03 -13.32
CA PHE A 256 -1.11 14.60 -12.89
C PHE A 256 -0.03 13.53 -12.90
N GLU A 257 1.14 13.89 -13.42
CA GLU A 257 2.34 13.11 -13.24
C GLU A 257 3.23 13.78 -12.20
N LEU A 258 3.58 13.01 -11.19
CA LEU A 258 4.31 13.42 -10.01
C LEU A 258 5.62 12.63 -9.95
N GLN A 259 6.70 13.31 -9.62
CA GLN A 259 7.97 12.67 -9.31
C GLN A 259 8.69 13.51 -8.27
N ALA A 260 9.35 12.88 -7.31
CA ALA A 260 10.15 13.57 -6.33
C ALA A 260 11.64 13.28 -6.50
N LEU A 261 12.44 14.24 -6.09
CA LEU A 261 13.85 14.08 -5.78
C LEU A 261 13.97 13.66 -4.30
N SER A 262 14.82 12.68 -4.01
CA SER A 262 15.21 12.28 -2.65
C SER A 262 16.73 12.36 -2.51
N LEU A 263 17.23 13.23 -1.63
CA LEU A 263 18.65 13.43 -1.38
C LEU A 263 19.00 12.94 0.02
N ILE A 264 20.02 12.10 0.10
CA ILE A 264 20.58 11.61 1.36
C ILE A 264 21.77 12.46 1.82
N ASN A 265 22.45 13.14 0.88
CA ASN A 265 23.58 14.02 1.15
C ASN A 265 23.57 15.22 0.19
N LEU A 266 24.05 16.37 0.65
CA LEU A 266 24.23 17.57 -0.18
C LEU A 266 25.70 17.79 -0.59
N ASP A 267 26.65 17.21 0.17
CA ASP A 267 28.08 17.29 -0.12
C ASP A 267 28.82 16.02 0.36
N PRO A 268 29.28 15.13 -0.56
CA PRO A 268 28.97 15.15 -1.99
C PRO A 268 27.47 14.95 -2.21
N LEU A 269 26.93 15.53 -3.28
CA LEU A 269 25.53 15.35 -3.64
C LEU A 269 25.23 13.86 -3.85
N GLY A 270 24.26 13.33 -3.12
CA GLY A 270 23.88 11.93 -3.17
C GLY A 270 22.37 11.78 -3.02
N GLY A 271 21.76 10.97 -3.89
CA GLY A 271 20.33 10.79 -3.92
C GLY A 271 19.84 10.05 -5.14
N THR A 272 18.52 10.03 -5.31
CA THR A 272 17.84 9.41 -6.45
C THR A 272 16.51 10.13 -6.70
N PHE A 273 15.96 9.91 -7.89
CA PHE A 273 14.55 10.20 -8.15
C PHE A 273 13.66 9.06 -7.62
N THR A 274 12.41 9.39 -7.27
CA THR A 274 11.38 8.41 -6.96
C THR A 274 10.80 7.79 -8.24
N ASN A 275 9.88 6.84 -8.07
CA ASN A 275 8.95 6.47 -9.14
C ASN A 275 8.20 7.69 -9.69
N ARG A 276 7.75 7.59 -10.94
CA ARG A 276 6.75 8.46 -11.52
C ARG A 276 5.35 7.98 -11.10
N LEU A 277 4.63 8.80 -10.37
CA LEU A 277 3.26 8.54 -9.97
C LEU A 277 2.31 9.27 -10.93
N VAL A 278 1.40 8.53 -11.56
CA VAL A 278 0.32 9.10 -12.37
C VAL A 278 -0.99 8.94 -11.61
N VAL A 279 -1.68 10.05 -11.37
CA VAL A 279 -2.96 10.08 -10.63
C VAL A 279 -4.02 10.80 -11.45
N THR A 280 -5.27 10.35 -11.35
CA THR A 280 -6.42 10.98 -11.99
C THR A 280 -7.33 11.58 -10.94
N ILE A 281 -7.86 12.78 -11.17
CA ILE A 281 -8.84 13.39 -10.28
C ILE A 281 -10.22 12.77 -10.50
N GLU A 282 -10.87 12.44 -9.39
CA GLU A 282 -12.22 11.87 -9.32
C GLU A 282 -13.22 12.88 -8.75
N SER A 283 -14.51 12.62 -9.00
CA SER A 283 -15.64 13.45 -8.56
C SER A 283 -15.81 13.48 -7.04
#